data_AF-A0A4Y8C791-F1
#
_entry.id   AF-A0A4Y8C791-F1
#
_cell.length_a   1.000
_cell.length_b   1.000
_cell.length_c   1.000
_cell.angle_alpha   90.00
_cell.angle_beta   90.00
_cell.angle_gamma   90.00
#
_symmetry.space_group_name_H-M   'P 1'
#
loop_
_entity.id
_entity.type
_entity.pdbx_description
1 polymer ?
#
loop_
_entity_poly.entity_id
_entity_poly.type
_entity_poly.pdbx_seq_one_letter_code
_entity_poly.pdbx_strand_id
1 'polypeptide(L)'
;VQSGLKTLKEATTAAIQAWVGDIKNIFYVVGSAVGPYPYPKMVTHFQSIIGKECKMQLQKLNKKVDYIIAAVGGGSNAAGIFYDFIKDENVKLIGIEAGGLG
;
A
#
# COMPACT_ATOMS: atom_id res chain seq x y z
N VAL A 1 -15.97 2.06 17.78
CA VAL A 1 -15.91 0.61 18.13
C VAL A 1 -15.74 0.51 19.64
N GLN A 2 -16.81 0.20 20.38
CA GLN A 2 -16.75 0.08 21.85
C GLN A 2 -16.57 -1.39 22.33
N SER A 3 -16.77 -2.36 21.43
CA SER A 3 -16.66 -3.80 21.66
C SER A 3 -15.46 -4.40 20.89
N GLY A 4 -14.84 -5.45 21.44
CA GLY A 4 -13.72 -6.18 20.82
C GLY A 4 -12.35 -5.90 21.46
N LEU A 5 -11.29 -6.45 20.86
CA LEU A 5 -9.87 -6.27 21.20
C LEU A 5 -9.32 -4.86 20.91
N LYS A 6 -10.10 -3.97 20.29
CA LYS A 6 -9.74 -2.58 19.94
C LYS A 6 -8.48 -2.48 19.08
N THR A 7 -8.37 -3.41 18.13
CA THR A 7 -7.24 -3.47 17.18
C THR A 7 -7.60 -2.88 15.82
N LEU A 8 -6.59 -2.59 14.99
CA LEU A 8 -6.78 -2.15 13.60
C LEU A 8 -7.65 -3.12 12.79
N LYS A 9 -7.50 -4.44 13.04
CA LYS A 9 -8.29 -5.47 12.38
C LYS A 9 -9.78 -5.27 12.60
N GLU A 10 -10.18 -5.02 13.85
CA GLU A 10 -11.59 -4.84 14.20
C GLU A 10 -12.15 -3.52 13.68
N ALA A 11 -11.35 -2.44 13.72
CA ALA A 11 -11.72 -1.17 13.12
C ALA A 11 -12.01 -1.33 11.61
N THR A 12 -11.16 -2.07 10.89
CA THR A 12 -11.33 -2.36 9.47
C THR A 12 -12.60 -3.16 9.19
N THR A 13 -12.87 -4.20 9.99
CA THR A 13 -14.09 -5.00 9.86
C THR A 13 -15.34 -4.16 10.10
N ALA A 14 -15.36 -3.34 11.15
CA ALA A 14 -16.50 -2.47 11.45
C ALA A 14 -16.73 -1.42 10.36
N ALA A 15 -15.67 -0.88 9.77
CA ALA A 15 -15.77 0.07 8.66
C ALA A 15 -16.42 -0.56 7.40
N ILE A 16 -16.03 -1.79 7.06
CA ILE A 16 -16.64 -2.52 5.94
C ILE A 16 -18.12 -2.81 6.24
N GLN A 17 -18.46 -3.23 7.46
CA GLN A 17 -19.86 -3.47 7.84
C GLN A 17 -20.72 -2.21 7.74
N ALA A 18 -20.21 -1.07 8.21
CA ALA A 18 -20.91 0.21 8.08
C ALA A 18 -21.14 0.60 6.61
N TRP A 19 -20.14 0.40 5.77
CA TRP A 19 -20.26 0.64 4.33
C TRP A 19 -21.29 -0.27 3.66
N VAL A 20 -21.28 -1.57 3.96
CA VAL A 20 -22.27 -2.52 3.42
C VAL A 20 -23.70 -2.17 3.87
N GLY A 21 -23.85 -1.64 5.08
CA GLY A 21 -25.15 -1.20 5.62
C GLY A 21 -25.77 0.00 4.90
N ASP A 22 -24.97 0.87 4.28
CA ASP A 22 -25.44 2.02 3.49
C ASP A 22 -24.52 2.30 2.29
N ILE A 23 -24.50 1.35 1.35
CA ILE A 23 -23.63 1.41 0.17
C ILE A 23 -23.97 2.58 -0.79
N LYS A 24 -25.16 3.19 -0.65
CA LYS A 24 -25.63 4.27 -1.51
C LYS A 24 -25.08 5.62 -1.09
N ASN A 25 -24.96 5.85 0.22
CA ASN A 25 -24.54 7.14 0.76
C ASN A 25 -23.11 7.13 1.30
N ILE A 26 -22.52 5.95 1.55
CA ILE A 26 -21.19 5.81 2.11
C ILE A 26 -20.22 5.29 1.06
N PHE A 27 -19.07 5.97 0.94
CA PHE A 27 -17.92 5.46 0.21
C PHE A 27 -16.83 5.04 1.18
N TYR A 28 -16.43 3.76 1.11
CA TYR A 28 -15.38 3.24 1.97
C TYR A 28 -13.99 3.57 1.42
N VAL A 29 -13.27 4.45 2.11
CA VAL A 29 -11.88 4.78 1.77
C VAL A 29 -10.94 3.81 2.48
N VAL A 30 -10.52 2.77 1.78
CA VAL A 30 -9.50 1.84 2.30
C VAL A 30 -8.14 2.54 2.38
N GLY A 31 -7.44 2.37 3.50
CA GLY A 31 -6.15 3.04 3.75
C GLY A 31 -4.92 2.30 3.21
N SER A 32 -5.09 1.10 2.66
CA SER A 32 -3.95 0.28 2.22
C SER A 32 -4.27 -0.60 1.01
N ALA A 33 -3.25 -1.16 0.37
CA ALA A 33 -3.36 -2.06 -0.78
C ALA A 33 -3.86 -3.46 -0.39
N VAL A 34 -4.99 -3.52 0.30
CA VAL A 34 -5.62 -4.71 0.87
C VAL A 34 -7.12 -4.70 0.58
N GLY A 35 -7.80 -5.80 0.92
CA GLY A 35 -9.23 -5.94 0.73
C GLY A 35 -9.62 -6.46 -0.65
N PRO A 36 -10.92 -6.50 -0.96
CA PRO A 36 -11.40 -7.07 -2.22
C PRO A 36 -11.09 -6.14 -3.39
N TYR A 37 -11.07 -6.70 -4.60
CA TYR A 37 -11.13 -5.89 -5.82
C TYR A 37 -12.31 -4.88 -5.72
N PRO A 38 -12.13 -3.60 -6.13
CA PRO A 38 -10.99 -3.02 -6.84
C PRO A 38 -9.92 -2.37 -5.95
N TYR A 39 -10.04 -2.48 -4.62
CA TYR A 39 -9.26 -1.69 -3.67
C TYR A 39 -7.74 -1.84 -3.79
N PRO A 40 -7.15 -3.05 -3.84
CA PRO A 40 -5.69 -3.18 -4.00
C PRO A 40 -5.16 -2.51 -5.27
N LYS A 41 -5.88 -2.64 -6.39
CA LYS A 41 -5.50 -2.03 -7.68
C LYS A 41 -5.60 -0.51 -7.60
N MET A 42 -6.70 0.00 -7.04
CA MET A 42 -6.95 1.43 -6.90
C MET A 42 -5.90 2.11 -6.00
N VAL A 43 -5.63 1.54 -4.82
CA VAL A 43 -4.64 2.09 -3.90
C VAL A 43 -3.23 2.04 -4.49
N THR A 44 -2.85 0.93 -5.12
CA THR A 44 -1.54 0.82 -5.79
C THR A 44 -1.41 1.89 -6.89
N HIS A 45 -2.47 2.11 -7.67
CA HIS A 45 -2.48 3.15 -8.70
C HIS A 45 -2.30 4.55 -8.10
N PHE A 46 -3.03 4.90 -7.05
CA PHE A 46 -2.90 6.21 -6.40
C PHE A 46 -1.54 6.40 -5.73
N GLN A 47 -0.96 5.35 -5.17
CA GLN A 47 0.39 5.38 -4.58
C GLN A 47 1.51 5.27 -5.62
N SER A 48 1.22 4.97 -6.89
CA SER A 48 2.23 4.85 -7.95
C SER A 48 3.02 6.14 -8.17
N ILE A 49 2.51 7.28 -7.72
CA ILE A 49 3.24 8.54 -7.80
C ILE A 49 4.61 8.46 -7.12
N ILE A 50 4.75 7.66 -6.05
CA ILE A 50 6.01 7.44 -5.34
C ILE A 50 7.07 6.85 -6.30
N GLY A 51 6.71 5.80 -7.06
CA GLY A 51 7.61 5.16 -8.02
C GLY A 51 7.98 6.10 -9.17
N LYS A 52 6.99 6.83 -9.72
CA LYS A 52 7.19 7.79 -10.82
C LYS A 52 8.16 8.90 -10.42
N GLU A 53 7.93 9.53 -9.28
CA GLU A 53 8.79 10.60 -8.78
C GLU A 53 10.19 10.09 -8.47
N CYS A 54 10.32 8.92 -7.85
CA CYS A 54 11.61 8.30 -7.59
C CYS A 54 12.41 8.07 -8.87
N LYS A 55 11.79 7.52 -9.92
CA LYS A 55 12.43 7.36 -11.24
C LYS A 55 12.86 8.69 -11.84
N MET A 56 12.00 9.70 -11.81
CA MET A 56 12.32 11.04 -12.31
C MET A 56 13.52 11.64 -11.56
N GLN A 57 13.58 11.47 -10.25
CA GLN A 57 14.69 11.95 -9.42
C GLN A 57 15.99 11.20 -9.73
N LEU A 58 15.96 9.87 -9.86
CA LEU A 58 17.12 9.06 -10.24
C LEU A 58 17.68 9.46 -11.61
N GLN A 59 16.79 9.69 -12.59
CA GLN A 59 17.18 10.18 -13.91
C GLN A 59 17.84 11.56 -13.84
N LYS A 60 17.27 12.51 -13.09
CA LYS A 60 17.85 13.85 -12.89
C LYS A 60 19.24 13.79 -12.23
N LEU A 61 19.47 12.82 -11.35
CA LEU A 61 20.75 12.61 -10.68
C LEU A 61 21.73 11.74 -11.49
N ASN A 62 21.30 11.22 -12.65
CA ASN A 62 22.04 10.23 -13.43
C ASN A 62 22.50 9.03 -12.58
N LYS A 63 21.62 8.55 -11.70
CA LYS A 63 21.87 7.42 -10.80
C LYS A 63 21.06 6.20 -11.21
N LYS A 64 21.70 5.04 -11.10
CA LYS A 64 21.03 3.73 -11.11
C LYS A 64 20.78 3.30 -9.68
N VAL A 65 19.80 2.42 -9.52
CA VAL A 65 19.44 1.83 -8.23
C VAL A 65 19.52 0.31 -8.37
N ASP A 66 20.15 -0.35 -7.41
CA ASP A 66 20.23 -1.81 -7.37
C ASP A 66 19.12 -2.39 -6.47
N TYR A 67 18.64 -1.59 -5.51
CA TYR A 67 17.67 -2.02 -4.49
C TYR A 67 16.62 -0.93 -4.23
N ILE A 68 15.35 -1.30 -4.26
CA ILE A 68 14.25 -0.50 -3.70
C ILE A 68 13.73 -1.22 -2.48
N ILE A 69 13.69 -0.51 -1.35
CA ILE A 69 13.33 -1.07 -0.05
C ILE A 69 12.13 -0.31 0.49
N ALA A 70 11.10 -1.03 0.94
CA ALA A 70 9.90 -0.43 1.50
C ALA A 70 9.33 -1.27 2.65
N ALA A 71 8.76 -0.62 3.65
CA ALA A 71 8.10 -1.30 4.75
C ALA A 71 6.74 -1.86 4.31
N VAL A 72 6.43 -3.09 4.73
CA VAL A 72 5.22 -3.82 4.39
C VAL A 72 4.41 -4.10 5.65
N GLY A 73 3.43 -3.23 5.91
CA GLY A 73 2.29 -3.54 6.78
C GLY A 73 1.13 -4.02 5.93
N GLY A 74 0.22 -3.10 5.57
CA GLY A 74 -0.78 -3.35 4.54
C GLY A 74 -0.28 -3.14 3.09
N GLY A 75 0.99 -2.81 2.89
CA GLY A 75 1.66 -2.79 1.59
C GLY A 75 1.42 -1.61 0.64
N SER A 76 0.66 -0.56 1.00
CA SER A 76 0.35 0.54 0.06
C SER A 76 1.56 1.33 -0.44
N ASN A 77 2.44 1.74 0.48
CA ASN A 77 3.68 2.47 0.12
C ASN A 77 4.61 1.61 -0.74
N ALA A 78 4.77 0.33 -0.36
CA ALA A 78 5.62 -0.63 -1.05
C ALA A 78 5.08 -0.92 -2.46
N ALA A 79 3.78 -1.23 -2.58
CA ALA A 79 3.14 -1.43 -3.87
C ALA A 79 3.26 -0.20 -4.77
N GLY A 80 3.10 1.00 -4.20
CA GLY A 80 3.23 2.27 -4.92
C GLY A 80 4.62 2.48 -5.51
N ILE A 81 5.69 2.33 -4.70
CA ILE A 81 7.05 2.50 -5.21
C ILE A 81 7.46 1.36 -6.14
N PHE A 82 7.14 0.11 -5.81
CA PHE A 82 7.51 -1.06 -6.61
C PHE A 82 6.82 -1.10 -7.98
N TYR A 83 5.63 -0.52 -8.10
CA TYR A 83 4.83 -0.55 -9.34
C TYR A 83 5.63 -0.12 -10.57
N ASP A 84 6.41 0.96 -10.48
CA ASP A 84 7.19 1.42 -11.61
C ASP A 84 8.48 0.63 -11.83
N PHE A 85 9.03 -0.02 -10.80
CA PHE A 85 10.28 -0.78 -10.91
C PHE A 85 10.06 -2.28 -11.18
N ILE A 86 8.82 -2.78 -11.18
CA ILE A 86 8.52 -4.21 -11.28
C ILE A 86 8.96 -4.87 -12.60
N LYS A 87 9.19 -4.07 -13.65
CA LYS A 87 9.69 -4.55 -14.95
C LYS A 87 11.20 -4.37 -15.12
N ASP A 88 11.90 -3.80 -14.13
CA ASP A 88 13.34 -3.58 -14.18
C ASP A 88 14.06 -4.74 -13.49
N GLU A 89 14.51 -5.72 -14.29
CA GLU A 89 15.13 -6.96 -13.79
C GLU A 89 16.45 -6.72 -13.05
N ASN A 90 17.07 -5.55 -13.23
CA ASN A 90 18.31 -5.20 -12.55
C ASN A 90 18.06 -4.61 -11.14
N VAL A 91 16.81 -4.31 -10.81
CA VAL A 91 16.42 -3.67 -9.54
C VAL A 91 15.79 -4.72 -8.63
N LYS A 92 16.42 -4.97 -7.48
CA LYS A 92 15.88 -5.86 -6.46
C LYS A 92 14.86 -5.12 -5.59
N LEU A 93 13.66 -5.66 -5.48
CA LEU A 93 12.58 -5.09 -4.68
C LEU A 93 12.48 -5.84 -3.35
N ILE A 94 12.65 -5.13 -2.23
CA ILE A 94 12.69 -5.73 -0.88
C ILE A 94 11.59 -5.12 -0.02
N GLY A 95 10.62 -5.95 0.35
CA GLY A 95 9.61 -5.64 1.36
C GLY A 95 10.11 -6.04 2.76
N ILE A 96 9.94 -5.15 3.74
CA ILE A 96 10.31 -5.42 5.14
C ILE A 96 9.07 -5.42 6.01
N GLU A 97 8.74 -6.55 6.63
CA GLU A 97 7.68 -6.67 7.62
C GLU A 97 8.23 -6.46 9.05
N ALA A 98 7.37 -6.09 9.99
CA ALA A 98 7.78 -5.91 11.39
C ALA A 98 8.06 -7.26 12.06
N GLY A 99 9.27 -7.45 12.56
CA GLY A 99 9.72 -8.71 13.20
C GLY A 99 9.26 -8.92 14.65
N GLY A 100 8.50 -8.00 15.24
CA GLY A 100 8.13 -8.09 16.65
C GLY A 100 9.31 -7.86 17.60
N LEU A 101 9.27 -8.49 18.79
CA LEU A 101 10.27 -8.31 19.86
C LEU A 101 11.40 -9.37 19.85
N GLY A 102 11.46 -10.23 18.83
CA GLY A 102 12.35 -11.39 18.78
C GLY A 102 11.59 -12.68 18.97
#